data_AF-A0A1W9Z882-F1
#
_entry.id   AF-A0A1W9Z882-F1
#
_cell.length_a   1.000
_cell.length_b   1.000
_cell.length_c   1.000
_cell.angle_alpha   90.00
_cell.angle_beta   90.00
_cell.angle_gamma   90.00
#
_symmetry.space_group_name_H-M   'P 1'
#
loop_
_entity.id
_entity.type
_entity.pdbx_description
1 polymer ?
#
loop_
_entity_poly.entity_id
_entity_poly.type
_entity_poly.pdbx_seq_one_letter_code
_entity_poly.pdbx_strand_id
1 'polypeptide(L)'
;MSAHEFRGDDSGYLCWLGTHPEGYLINIHKNHNPTDSRLHHASCYTLRNQRGTLTDPYIKVCADQVADLAAWATKVVRAEIQPCRSCNARPRHTLTPAIGTTSTGAGPIPAGRLLAPSPAPGSSVVEAWADDYIHFENEPEWQKLLRNNITTQCAQLAPSADEVLHAMFYGDKPPRMDIENLVLYNLHYSFIRPGRNGIRFEHGLDTPEAPNGQAYRVSYRYALAPRSAGFTHWEQGRTVASFGWTELGEFRREKIPAQVWLALARRRSGQPEPALAAGTSFAVKVQIRPPHLNSPGPNTELVKGIIDGVVSAFQAHTDTSTSGEVAARLAKALPADPAEIEALLLERRWALLGAAQRLVFLRGDAVQWNPADDWCDAGELLVAPHAPTGTGWAISGQIVELSRRPNALATSFDA
;
A
#
# COMPACT_ATOMS: atom_id res chain seq x y z
N MET A 1 -5.74 -14.97 38.62
CA MET A 1 -4.52 -14.60 39.40
C MET A 1 -4.43 -13.08 39.34
N SER A 2 -4.08 -12.40 40.43
CA SER A 2 -4.04 -10.93 40.43
C SER A 2 -2.99 -10.39 39.46
N ALA A 3 -3.22 -9.19 38.92
CA ALA A 3 -2.25 -8.49 38.06
C ALA A 3 -0.88 -8.34 38.75
N HIS A 4 0.19 -8.55 37.97
CA HIS A 4 1.57 -8.51 38.42
C HIS A 4 2.35 -7.41 37.70
N GLU A 5 3.18 -6.67 38.43
CA GLU A 5 3.98 -5.57 37.89
C GLU A 5 5.44 -5.98 37.72
N PHE A 6 5.96 -5.85 36.49
CA PHE A 6 7.40 -5.93 36.23
C PHE A 6 7.98 -4.52 36.13
N ARG A 7 8.95 -4.20 37.00
CA ARG A 7 9.63 -2.91 37.08
C ARG A 7 11.14 -3.12 37.15
N GLY A 8 11.86 -2.73 36.10
CA GLY A 8 13.29 -3.01 35.96
C GLY A 8 13.64 -4.50 35.80
N ASP A 9 12.66 -5.37 35.51
CA ASP A 9 12.82 -6.81 35.33
C ASP A 9 12.35 -7.25 33.93
N ASP A 10 13.18 -7.00 32.93
CA ASP A 10 12.92 -7.38 31.55
C ASP A 10 12.88 -8.90 31.37
N SER A 11 13.74 -9.62 32.08
CA SER A 11 13.84 -11.08 31.99
C SER A 11 12.58 -11.77 32.51
N GLY A 12 12.05 -11.33 33.65
CA GLY A 12 10.79 -11.81 34.20
C GLY A 12 9.61 -11.50 33.29
N TYR A 13 9.54 -10.27 32.76
CA TYR A 13 8.51 -9.86 31.81
C TYR A 13 8.52 -10.69 30.52
N LEU A 14 9.70 -10.92 29.92
CA LEU A 14 9.83 -11.71 28.69
C LEU A 14 9.51 -13.20 28.94
N CYS A 15 9.90 -13.75 30.08
CA CYS A 15 9.52 -15.11 30.48
C CYS A 15 8.00 -15.23 30.64
N TRP A 16 7.36 -14.22 31.24
CA TRP A 16 5.90 -14.18 31.40
C TRP A 16 5.19 -14.16 30.05
N LEU A 17 5.64 -13.34 29.09
CA LEU A 17 5.09 -13.33 27.71
C LEU A 17 5.21 -14.68 26.99
N GLY A 18 6.30 -15.41 27.22
CA GLY A 18 6.50 -16.74 26.61
C GLY A 18 5.62 -17.83 27.20
N THR A 19 5.23 -17.70 28.47
CA THR A 19 4.44 -18.70 29.20
C THR A 19 2.94 -18.37 29.25
N HIS A 20 2.55 -17.13 28.94
CA HIS A 20 1.16 -16.65 28.96
C HIS A 20 0.80 -15.98 27.62
N PRO A 21 0.80 -16.74 26.49
CA PRO A 21 0.57 -16.17 25.16
C PRO A 21 -0.83 -15.58 24.97
N GLU A 22 -1.81 -16.06 25.74
CA GLU A 22 -3.20 -15.58 25.79
C GLU A 22 -3.43 -14.54 26.91
N GLY A 23 -2.35 -14.11 27.57
CA GLY A 23 -2.41 -13.12 28.63
C GLY A 23 -2.60 -11.70 28.10
N TYR A 24 -2.76 -10.76 29.03
CA TYR A 24 -2.94 -9.34 28.75
C TYR A 24 -1.92 -8.53 29.53
N LEU A 25 -1.61 -7.33 29.02
CA LEU A 25 -0.75 -6.40 29.73
C LEU A 25 -1.07 -4.94 29.45
N ILE A 26 -0.73 -4.09 30.41
CA ILE A 26 -0.69 -2.64 30.25
C ILE A 26 0.76 -2.19 30.27
N ASN A 27 1.14 -1.38 29.29
CA ASN A 27 2.38 -0.62 29.33
C ASN A 27 2.07 0.78 29.88
N ILE A 28 2.66 1.15 31.02
CA ILE A 28 2.40 2.44 31.68
C ILE A 28 3.67 3.07 32.21
N HIS A 29 3.78 4.40 32.14
CA HIS A 29 4.94 5.10 32.66
C HIS A 29 5.12 4.86 34.17
N LYS A 30 6.36 4.92 34.67
CA LYS A 30 6.68 4.69 36.10
C LYS A 30 5.94 5.63 37.08
N ASN A 31 5.42 6.76 36.59
CA ASN A 31 4.59 7.71 37.35
C ASN A 31 3.08 7.42 37.27
N HIS A 32 2.67 6.30 36.66
CA HIS A 32 1.29 5.88 36.47
C HIS A 32 0.41 6.84 35.64
N ASN A 33 1.01 7.65 34.76
CA ASN A 33 0.24 8.48 33.82
C ASN A 33 -0.48 7.60 32.77
N PRO A 34 -1.83 7.64 32.67
CA PRO A 34 -2.59 6.79 31.76
C PRO A 34 -2.71 7.30 30.32
N THR A 35 -2.29 8.54 30.04
CA THR A 35 -2.61 9.26 28.78
C THR A 35 -2.23 8.43 27.54
N ASP A 36 -1.04 7.84 27.56
CA ASP A 36 -0.50 7.02 26.48
C ASP A 36 -0.52 5.51 26.78
N SER A 37 -1.06 5.12 27.93
CA SER A 37 -1.18 3.71 28.30
C SER A 37 -2.28 3.04 27.51
N ARG A 38 -1.99 1.82 27.08
CA ARG A 38 -2.95 0.96 26.38
C ARG A 38 -2.93 -0.44 26.98
N LEU A 39 -4.10 -1.08 27.00
CA LEU A 39 -4.23 -2.51 27.31
C LEU A 39 -3.98 -3.32 26.04
N HIS A 40 -3.04 -4.25 26.10
CA HIS A 40 -2.61 -5.10 25.01
C HIS A 40 -2.88 -6.57 25.33
N HIS A 41 -3.03 -7.37 24.28
CA HIS A 41 -2.86 -8.81 24.36
C HIS A 41 -1.35 -9.15 24.37
N ALA A 42 -0.94 -10.25 25.02
CA ALA A 42 0.46 -10.65 25.13
C ALA A 42 1.12 -10.91 23.76
N SER A 43 0.33 -11.32 22.76
CA SER A 43 0.80 -11.47 21.38
C SER A 43 0.83 -10.18 20.54
N CYS A 44 0.51 -9.01 21.12
CA CYS A 44 0.42 -7.75 20.40
C CYS A 44 1.76 -7.36 19.76
N TYR A 45 1.78 -7.17 18.44
CA TYR A 45 2.99 -6.84 17.69
C TYR A 45 3.61 -5.49 18.09
N THR A 46 2.81 -4.54 18.61
CA THR A 46 3.34 -3.24 19.08
C THR A 46 4.24 -3.39 20.31
N LEU A 47 4.19 -4.55 20.97
CA LEU A 47 5.08 -4.90 22.08
C LEU A 47 6.38 -5.57 21.58
N ARG A 48 6.31 -6.28 20.44
CA ARG A 48 7.46 -7.01 19.85
C ARG A 48 8.46 -6.10 19.13
N ASN A 49 8.03 -4.89 18.79
CA ASN A 49 8.86 -3.88 18.13
C ASN A 49 9.57 -2.91 19.09
N GLN A 50 9.47 -3.12 20.41
CA GLN A 50 10.17 -2.31 21.39
C GLN A 50 11.65 -2.75 21.47
N ARG A 51 12.59 -1.84 21.14
CA ARG A 51 14.04 -2.06 21.24
C ARG A 51 14.59 -1.32 22.48
N GLY A 52 15.49 -1.95 23.23
CA GLY A 52 16.10 -1.40 24.46
C GLY A 52 15.49 -1.96 25.75
N THR A 53 15.80 -1.36 26.90
CA THR A 53 15.32 -1.78 28.23
C THR A 53 13.79 -1.62 28.34
N LEU A 54 13.07 -2.73 28.50
CA LEU A 54 11.62 -2.81 28.31
C LEU A 54 10.84 -2.28 29.52
N THR A 55 11.42 -2.38 30.72
CA THR A 55 10.80 -2.05 32.01
C THR A 55 11.46 -0.85 32.72
N ASP A 56 12.29 -0.08 31.99
CA ASP A 56 13.03 1.04 32.59
C ASP A 56 12.38 2.43 32.39
N PRO A 57 11.71 2.74 31.27
CA PRO A 57 10.83 3.91 31.20
C PRO A 57 9.39 3.59 31.67
N TYR A 58 9.05 2.30 31.78
CA TYR A 58 7.69 1.82 31.95
C TYR A 58 7.58 0.71 33.00
N ILE A 59 6.42 0.58 33.62
CA ILE A 59 5.98 -0.59 34.37
C ILE A 59 5.14 -1.44 33.41
N LYS A 60 5.41 -2.76 33.38
CA LYS A 60 4.58 -3.72 32.62
C LYS A 60 3.65 -4.42 33.61
N VAL A 61 2.36 -4.14 33.51
CA VAL A 61 1.36 -4.76 34.38
C VAL A 61 0.71 -5.89 33.60
N CYS A 62 0.92 -7.13 34.02
CA CYS A 62 0.53 -8.33 33.28
C CYS A 62 -0.48 -9.15 34.07
N ALA A 63 -1.47 -9.73 33.39
CA ALA A 63 -2.43 -10.66 33.98
C ALA A 63 -3.02 -11.59 32.92
N ASP A 64 -3.48 -12.76 33.32
CA ASP A 64 -4.12 -13.70 32.40
C ASP A 64 -5.51 -13.26 31.96
N GLN A 65 -6.15 -12.37 32.72
CA GLN A 65 -7.51 -11.90 32.46
C GLN A 65 -7.57 -10.37 32.47
N VAL A 66 -8.34 -9.80 31.53
CA VAL A 66 -8.57 -8.34 31.42
C VAL A 66 -9.18 -7.77 32.70
N ALA A 67 -10.05 -8.53 33.36
CA ALA A 67 -10.70 -8.10 34.61
C ALA A 67 -9.69 -7.79 35.73
N ASP A 68 -8.59 -8.55 35.79
CA ASP A 68 -7.53 -8.34 36.79
C ASP A 68 -6.73 -7.05 36.49
N LEU A 69 -6.53 -6.71 35.21
CA LEU A 69 -5.92 -5.44 34.80
C LEU A 69 -6.85 -4.24 35.00
N ALA A 70 -8.15 -4.41 34.79
CA ALA A 70 -9.15 -3.37 35.03
C ALA A 70 -9.30 -3.05 36.54
N ALA A 71 -9.28 -4.08 37.38
CA ALA A 71 -9.26 -3.94 38.83
C ALA A 71 -7.98 -3.22 39.30
N TRP A 72 -6.82 -3.57 38.72
CA TRP A 72 -5.57 -2.87 38.98
C TRP A 72 -5.63 -1.39 38.55
N ALA A 73 -6.10 -1.10 37.33
CA ALA A 73 -6.20 0.28 36.82
C ALA A 73 -7.13 1.15 37.67
N THR A 74 -8.27 0.60 38.10
CA THR A 74 -9.20 1.30 39.00
C THR A 74 -8.56 1.64 40.34
N LYS A 75 -7.77 0.71 40.90
CA LYS A 75 -7.12 0.88 42.20
C LYS A 75 -5.93 1.84 42.16
N VAL A 76 -5.07 1.73 41.13
CA VAL A 76 -3.77 2.41 41.08
C VAL A 76 -3.83 3.71 40.27
N VAL A 77 -4.50 3.68 39.13
CA VAL A 77 -4.54 4.80 38.17
C VAL A 77 -5.81 5.64 38.36
N ARG A 78 -6.88 5.06 38.94
CA ARG A 78 -8.22 5.65 39.09
C ARG A 78 -8.83 6.11 37.77
N ALA A 79 -8.44 5.47 36.67
CA ALA A 79 -8.95 5.71 35.33
C ALA A 79 -8.97 4.40 34.54
N GLU A 80 -9.89 4.31 33.58
CA GLU A 80 -9.95 3.19 32.64
C GLU A 80 -8.83 3.31 31.60
N ILE A 81 -8.05 2.23 31.42
CA ILE A 81 -7.03 2.16 30.39
C ILE A 81 -7.64 1.63 29.10
N GLN A 82 -7.63 2.45 28.07
CA GLN A 82 -8.21 2.10 26.78
C GLN A 82 -7.42 0.96 26.12
N PRO A 83 -8.09 -0.02 25.50
CA PRO A 83 -7.41 -1.10 24.81
C PRO A 83 -6.68 -0.56 23.56
N CYS A 84 -5.56 -1.18 23.24
CA CYS A 84 -4.80 -0.92 22.03
C CYS A 84 -5.72 -1.14 20.82
N ARG A 85 -5.71 -0.22 19.84
CA ARG A 85 -6.57 -0.33 18.65
C ARG A 85 -6.37 -1.64 17.89
N SER A 86 -5.14 -2.12 17.83
CA SER A 86 -4.80 -3.41 17.21
C SER A 86 -5.27 -4.62 18.03
N CYS A 87 -5.43 -4.47 19.35
CA CYS A 87 -5.95 -5.52 20.24
C CYS A 87 -7.47 -5.45 20.46
N ASN A 88 -8.09 -4.29 20.23
CA ASN A 88 -9.54 -4.06 20.38
C ASN A 88 -10.32 -4.23 19.06
N ALA A 89 -9.64 -4.55 17.95
CA ALA A 89 -10.31 -5.16 16.82
C ALA A 89 -10.89 -6.49 17.34
N ARG A 90 -12.22 -6.59 17.46
CA ARG A 90 -12.93 -7.68 18.16
C ARG A 90 -12.35 -9.07 17.85
N PRO A 91 -12.38 -10.00 18.82
CA PRO A 91 -11.86 -11.36 18.64
C PRO A 91 -12.57 -12.07 17.48
N ARG A 92 -11.83 -12.92 16.77
CA ARG A 92 -12.41 -13.99 15.96
C ARG A 92 -13.45 -14.71 16.82
N HIS A 93 -14.72 -14.61 16.47
CA HIS A 93 -15.73 -15.51 17.05
C HIS A 93 -15.25 -16.93 16.78
N THR A 94 -14.94 -17.65 17.84
CA THR A 94 -14.96 -19.11 17.89
C THR A 94 -16.34 -19.55 17.42
N LEU A 95 -16.45 -19.89 16.14
CA LEU A 95 -17.59 -20.67 15.66
C LEU A 95 -17.46 -22.04 16.28
N THR A 96 -18.21 -22.26 17.36
CA THR A 96 -18.57 -23.62 17.79
C THR A 96 -19.26 -24.30 16.60
N PRO A 97 -18.93 -25.56 16.26
CA PRO A 97 -19.43 -26.19 15.06
C PRO A 97 -20.93 -26.41 15.19
N ALA A 98 -21.72 -25.81 14.30
CA ALA A 98 -23.06 -26.28 14.05
C ALA A 98 -22.93 -27.68 13.44
N ILE A 99 -23.35 -28.68 14.21
CA ILE A 99 -23.46 -30.08 13.78
C ILE A 99 -24.40 -30.10 12.56
N GLY A 100 -23.83 -30.49 11.42
CA GLY A 100 -24.56 -30.54 10.15
C GLY A 100 -23.67 -31.06 9.01
N THR A 101 -23.40 -32.37 9.05
CA THR A 101 -22.91 -33.24 7.96
C THR A 101 -21.60 -32.87 7.27
N THR A 102 -20.51 -33.39 7.86
CA THR A 102 -19.34 -34.01 7.21
C THR A 102 -19.11 -33.75 5.72
N SER A 103 -18.14 -32.88 5.42
CA SER A 103 -17.18 -33.11 4.33
C SER A 103 -15.78 -32.94 4.90
N THR A 104 -15.02 -34.01 4.88
CA THR A 104 -13.69 -34.17 5.47
C THR A 104 -12.62 -33.51 4.60
N GLY A 105 -11.82 -32.62 5.18
CA GLY A 105 -10.45 -32.36 4.70
C GLY A 105 -10.06 -30.89 4.50
N ALA A 106 -9.77 -30.16 5.58
CA ALA A 106 -8.80 -29.07 5.54
C ALA A 106 -8.10 -28.99 6.89
N GLY A 107 -6.89 -29.55 6.94
CA GLY A 107 -6.00 -29.47 8.09
C GLY A 107 -5.43 -28.05 8.29
N PRO A 108 -4.44 -27.88 9.19
CA PRO A 108 -3.70 -26.63 9.36
C PRO A 108 -3.18 -26.13 8.01
N ILE A 109 -3.18 -24.80 7.79
CA ILE A 109 -2.65 -24.15 6.59
C ILE A 109 -1.22 -24.69 6.36
N PRO A 110 -0.96 -25.45 5.27
CA PRO A 110 0.38 -25.97 5.00
C PRO A 110 1.36 -24.82 4.78
N ALA A 111 2.66 -25.08 4.94
CA ALA A 111 3.71 -24.15 4.51
C ALA A 111 3.40 -23.66 3.08
N GLY A 112 3.23 -22.35 2.91
CA GLY A 112 2.70 -21.75 1.67
C GLY A 112 3.47 -22.23 0.44
N ARG A 113 2.76 -22.77 -0.54
CA ARG A 113 3.36 -23.26 -1.78
C ARG A 113 3.64 -22.09 -2.71
N LEU A 114 4.70 -22.23 -3.50
CA LEU A 114 5.02 -21.35 -4.62
C LEU A 114 5.36 -22.19 -5.85
N LEU A 115 5.11 -21.63 -7.02
CA LEU A 115 5.60 -22.13 -8.31
C LEU A 115 6.15 -20.94 -9.08
N ALA A 116 7.44 -20.99 -9.41
CA ALA A 116 8.09 -20.00 -10.27
C ALA A 116 8.87 -20.76 -11.35
N PRO A 117 8.24 -21.06 -12.51
CA PRO A 117 8.91 -21.75 -13.59
C PRO A 117 10.14 -20.97 -14.05
N SER A 118 11.16 -21.69 -14.53
CA SER A 118 12.23 -21.02 -15.27
C SER A 118 11.68 -20.55 -16.61
N PRO A 119 11.96 -19.31 -17.03
CA PRO A 119 11.46 -18.81 -18.29
C PRO A 119 12.08 -19.64 -19.43
N ALA A 120 11.30 -19.92 -20.48
CA ALA A 120 11.84 -20.53 -21.68
C ALA A 120 12.97 -19.64 -22.24
N PRO A 121 14.03 -20.22 -22.85
CA PRO A 121 15.08 -19.43 -23.48
C PRO A 121 14.51 -18.43 -24.48
N GLY A 122 14.75 -17.13 -24.25
CA GLY A 122 14.21 -16.05 -25.09
C GLY A 122 12.80 -15.56 -24.73
N SER A 123 12.17 -16.11 -23.68
CA SER A 123 10.89 -15.61 -23.18
C SER A 123 11.01 -14.17 -22.67
N SER A 124 10.07 -13.32 -23.08
CA SER A 124 9.89 -11.95 -22.56
C SER A 124 8.88 -11.89 -21.41
N VAL A 125 8.52 -13.06 -20.85
CA VAL A 125 7.47 -13.23 -19.84
C VAL A 125 8.02 -13.95 -18.62
N VAL A 126 7.69 -13.42 -17.44
CA VAL A 126 8.00 -13.95 -16.11
C VAL A 126 6.68 -14.19 -15.39
N GLU A 127 6.46 -15.42 -14.94
CA GLU A 127 5.23 -15.82 -14.27
C GLU A 127 5.53 -16.57 -12.99
N ALA A 128 4.67 -16.37 -11.99
CA ALA A 128 4.75 -17.10 -10.75
C ALA A 128 3.37 -17.26 -10.10
N TRP A 129 3.20 -18.31 -9.31
CA TRP A 129 1.98 -18.64 -8.57
C TRP A 129 2.30 -18.88 -7.11
N ALA A 130 1.36 -18.55 -6.23
CA ALA A 130 1.52 -18.75 -4.80
C ALA A 130 0.20 -18.91 -4.05
N ASP A 131 0.28 -19.55 -2.89
CA ASP A 131 -0.87 -19.69 -1.98
C ASP A 131 -1.18 -18.37 -1.23
N ASP A 132 -0.27 -17.40 -1.25
CA ASP A 132 -0.46 -16.07 -0.66
C ASP A 132 0.38 -15.02 -1.40
N TYR A 133 0.04 -13.74 -1.27
CA TYR A 133 0.79 -12.65 -1.89
C TYR A 133 2.09 -12.35 -1.11
N ILE A 134 3.07 -11.73 -1.77
CA ILE A 134 4.32 -11.26 -1.13
C ILE A 134 3.98 -10.09 -0.19
N HIS A 135 4.19 -10.30 1.11
CA HIS A 135 3.98 -9.26 2.11
C HIS A 135 5.13 -8.26 2.11
N PHE A 136 4.86 -7.01 2.51
CA PHE A 136 5.91 -6.00 2.67
C PHE A 136 6.83 -6.28 3.87
N GLU A 137 6.24 -6.74 4.98
CA GLU A 137 6.95 -7.06 6.22
C GLU A 137 6.59 -8.47 6.70
N ASN A 138 7.49 -9.10 7.46
CA ASN A 138 7.31 -10.44 8.03
C ASN A 138 7.12 -11.54 6.97
N GLU A 139 7.82 -11.42 5.84
CA GLU A 139 7.84 -12.42 4.78
C GLU A 139 8.43 -13.76 5.27
N PRO A 140 7.68 -14.88 5.23
CA PRO A 140 8.26 -16.20 5.43
C PRO A 140 9.25 -16.54 4.32
N GLU A 141 10.16 -17.50 4.57
CA GLU A 141 11.23 -17.85 3.62
C GLU A 141 10.73 -18.17 2.20
N TRP A 142 9.58 -18.82 2.07
CA TRP A 142 9.00 -19.13 0.77
C TRP A 142 8.60 -17.87 -0.02
N GLN A 143 8.15 -16.79 0.63
CA GLN A 143 7.86 -15.51 -0.04
C GLN A 143 9.14 -14.82 -0.48
N LYS A 144 10.22 -14.89 0.33
CA LYS A 144 11.54 -14.37 -0.06
C LYS A 144 12.06 -15.09 -1.31
N LEU A 145 11.90 -16.41 -1.37
CA LEU A 145 12.26 -17.21 -2.55
C LEU A 145 11.44 -16.81 -3.78
N LEU A 146 10.12 -16.68 -3.64
CA LEU A 146 9.23 -16.22 -4.71
C LEU A 146 9.65 -14.85 -5.25
N ARG A 147 9.86 -13.88 -4.35
CA ARG A 147 10.34 -12.54 -4.69
C ARG A 147 11.68 -12.57 -5.41
N ASN A 148 12.64 -13.32 -4.88
CA ASN A 148 13.97 -13.44 -5.50
C ASN A 148 13.89 -14.08 -6.90
N ASN A 149 13.02 -15.08 -7.11
CA ASN A 149 12.79 -15.68 -8.42
C ASN A 149 12.21 -14.65 -9.41
N ILE A 150 11.12 -13.98 -9.04
CA ILE A 150 10.50 -12.95 -9.90
C ILE A 150 11.51 -11.87 -10.26
N THR A 151 12.20 -11.31 -9.27
CA THR A 151 13.11 -10.17 -9.48
C THR A 151 14.36 -10.55 -10.27
N THR A 152 14.90 -11.75 -10.06
CA THR A 152 16.03 -12.28 -10.84
C THR A 152 15.67 -12.46 -12.30
N GLN A 153 14.48 -13.00 -12.58
CA GLN A 153 13.99 -13.17 -13.96
C GLN A 153 13.64 -11.82 -14.60
N CYS A 154 12.98 -10.92 -13.88
CA CYS A 154 12.68 -9.56 -14.36
C CYS A 154 13.95 -8.76 -14.70
N ALA A 155 15.05 -9.01 -13.98
CA ALA A 155 16.33 -8.36 -14.27
C ALA A 155 16.93 -8.74 -15.64
N GLN A 156 16.46 -9.85 -16.24
CA GLN A 156 16.85 -10.28 -17.59
C GLN A 156 15.98 -9.67 -18.69
N LEU A 157 14.82 -9.11 -18.37
CA LEU A 157 13.96 -8.45 -19.34
C LEU A 157 14.62 -7.16 -19.85
N ALA A 158 14.64 -7.00 -21.17
CA ALA A 158 15.27 -5.88 -21.86
C ALA A 158 14.33 -5.32 -22.94
N PRO A 159 13.50 -4.30 -22.63
CA PRO A 159 12.52 -3.77 -23.58
C PRO A 159 13.18 -3.09 -24.77
N SER A 160 12.71 -3.33 -25.99
CA SER A 160 12.97 -2.46 -27.15
C SER A 160 12.37 -1.06 -26.93
N ALA A 161 12.66 -0.09 -27.80
CA ALA A 161 12.21 1.30 -27.62
C ALA A 161 10.67 1.46 -27.52
N ASP A 162 9.93 0.57 -28.17
CA ASP A 162 8.47 0.58 -28.24
C ASP A 162 7.80 -0.39 -27.25
N GLU A 163 8.57 -1.00 -26.34
CA GLU A 163 8.07 -1.91 -25.32
C GLU A 163 8.12 -1.29 -23.93
N VAL A 164 7.14 -1.65 -23.11
CA VAL A 164 7.01 -1.27 -21.70
C VAL A 164 6.86 -2.52 -20.84
N LEU A 165 7.24 -2.43 -19.56
CA LEU A 165 6.97 -3.49 -18.61
C LEU A 165 5.49 -3.49 -18.26
N HIS A 166 4.81 -4.62 -18.44
CA HIS A 166 3.43 -4.84 -18.00
C HIS A 166 3.43 -5.84 -16.84
N ALA A 167 3.17 -5.36 -15.64
CA ALA A 167 3.09 -6.12 -14.40
C ALA A 167 1.63 -6.40 -14.02
N MET A 168 1.30 -7.64 -13.68
CA MET A 168 -0.07 -8.04 -13.35
C MET A 168 -0.08 -8.87 -12.08
N PHE A 169 -1.04 -8.56 -11.21
CA PHE A 169 -1.40 -9.39 -10.07
C PHE A 169 -2.74 -10.04 -10.36
N TYR A 170 -2.83 -11.33 -10.11
CA TYR A 170 -4.04 -12.11 -10.22
C TYR A 170 -4.49 -12.64 -8.87
N GLY A 171 -5.80 -12.69 -8.67
CA GLY A 171 -6.44 -13.23 -7.47
C GLY A 171 -7.05 -12.14 -6.59
N ASP A 172 -7.47 -12.54 -5.39
CA ASP A 172 -8.14 -11.63 -4.46
C ASP A 172 -7.17 -10.55 -3.95
N LYS A 173 -7.54 -9.29 -4.21
CA LYS A 173 -6.82 -8.13 -3.69
C LYS A 173 -7.16 -7.94 -2.21
N PRO A 174 -6.16 -7.88 -1.31
CA PRO A 174 -6.41 -7.59 0.10
C PRO A 174 -7.12 -6.23 0.28
N PRO A 175 -8.00 -6.08 1.28
CA PRO A 175 -8.64 -4.80 1.54
C PRO A 175 -7.60 -3.70 1.79
N ARG A 176 -7.82 -2.54 1.17
CA ARG A 176 -6.94 -1.37 1.26
C ARG A 176 -5.52 -1.55 0.73
N MET A 177 -5.37 -2.44 -0.24
CA MET A 177 -4.10 -2.69 -0.90
C MET A 177 -4.12 -2.14 -2.32
N ASP A 178 -3.09 -1.37 -2.63
CA ASP A 178 -2.86 -0.84 -3.96
C ASP A 178 -2.24 -1.92 -4.86
N ILE A 179 -2.58 -1.91 -6.15
CA ILE A 179 -2.04 -2.90 -7.09
C ILE A 179 -0.53 -2.74 -7.27
N GLU A 180 -0.03 -1.51 -7.31
CA GLU A 180 1.41 -1.27 -7.40
C GLU A 180 2.16 -1.74 -6.15
N ASN A 181 1.51 -1.83 -4.98
CA ASN A 181 2.13 -2.46 -3.82
C ASN A 181 2.35 -3.95 -4.04
N LEU A 182 1.34 -4.64 -4.60
CA LEU A 182 1.38 -6.07 -4.87
C LEU A 182 2.36 -6.45 -5.99
N VAL A 183 2.44 -5.65 -7.05
CA VAL A 183 3.26 -5.97 -8.24
C VAL A 183 4.59 -5.22 -8.34
N LEU A 184 4.84 -4.19 -7.53
CA LEU A 184 6.09 -3.42 -7.61
C LEU A 184 6.73 -3.21 -6.22
N TYR A 185 6.01 -2.60 -5.28
CA TYR A 185 6.58 -2.12 -4.01
C TYR A 185 7.09 -3.26 -3.11
N ASN A 186 6.25 -4.27 -2.87
CA ASN A 186 6.59 -5.38 -1.97
C ASN A 186 7.72 -6.28 -2.50
N LEU A 187 8.12 -6.12 -3.76
CA LEU A 187 9.22 -6.88 -4.33
C LEU A 187 10.61 -6.33 -3.99
N HIS A 188 10.69 -5.15 -3.36
CA HIS A 188 11.97 -4.49 -3.02
C HIS A 188 12.94 -4.43 -4.21
N TYR A 189 12.39 -4.29 -5.42
CA TYR A 189 13.12 -4.24 -6.68
C TYR A 189 12.72 -2.98 -7.44
N SER A 190 13.70 -2.32 -8.06
CA SER A 190 13.50 -0.97 -8.61
C SER A 190 12.81 -0.96 -9.97
N PHE A 191 12.86 -2.07 -10.72
CA PHE A 191 12.38 -2.18 -12.10
C PHE A 191 12.97 -1.15 -13.10
N ILE A 192 14.06 -0.45 -12.76
CA ILE A 192 14.68 0.58 -13.62
C ILE A 192 15.04 0.05 -15.02
N ARG A 193 15.60 -1.15 -15.10
CA ARG A 193 15.98 -1.78 -16.37
C ARG A 193 14.76 -2.24 -17.19
N PRO A 194 13.90 -3.13 -16.68
CA PRO A 194 12.74 -3.60 -17.45
C PRO A 194 11.70 -2.49 -17.71
N GLY A 195 11.58 -1.52 -16.82
CA GLY A 195 10.62 -0.41 -16.90
C GLY A 195 11.15 0.87 -17.55
N ARG A 196 12.34 0.85 -18.18
CA ARG A 196 13.04 2.06 -18.65
C ARG A 196 12.24 2.96 -19.60
N ASN A 197 11.32 2.40 -20.39
CA ASN A 197 10.45 3.14 -21.31
C ASN A 197 9.06 3.41 -20.72
N GLY A 198 8.74 2.77 -19.60
CA GLY A 198 7.44 2.83 -18.95
C GLY A 198 7.11 1.55 -18.18
N ILE A 199 6.23 1.71 -17.19
CA ILE A 199 5.66 0.61 -16.41
C ILE A 199 4.14 0.73 -16.48
N ARG A 200 3.47 -0.36 -16.83
CA ARG A 200 2.03 -0.56 -16.77
C ARG A 200 1.73 -1.62 -15.73
N PHE A 201 0.71 -1.42 -14.92
CA PHE A 201 0.23 -2.40 -13.97
C PHE A 201 -1.29 -2.55 -14.03
N GLU A 202 -1.79 -3.76 -13.78
CA GLU A 202 -3.23 -4.00 -13.64
C GLU A 202 -3.57 -5.19 -12.73
N HIS A 203 -4.77 -5.16 -12.18
CA HIS A 203 -5.40 -6.25 -11.47
C HIS A 203 -6.11 -7.18 -12.45
N GLY A 204 -5.72 -8.45 -12.49
CA GLY A 204 -6.54 -9.54 -12.99
C GLY A 204 -7.25 -10.23 -11.83
N LEU A 205 -8.50 -10.65 -11.99
CA LEU A 205 -9.24 -11.26 -10.88
C LEU A 205 -9.11 -12.77 -10.88
N ASP A 206 -9.20 -13.37 -12.08
CA ASP A 206 -9.15 -14.82 -12.23
C ASP A 206 -7.69 -15.27 -12.29
N THR A 207 -7.27 -16.04 -11.28
CA THR A 207 -5.94 -16.63 -11.23
C THR A 207 -5.77 -17.63 -12.39
N PRO A 208 -4.82 -17.41 -13.31
CA PRO A 208 -4.58 -18.33 -14.42
C PRO A 208 -4.17 -19.71 -13.92
N GLU A 209 -4.54 -20.75 -14.69
CA GLU A 209 -4.14 -22.12 -14.38
C GLU A 209 -2.60 -22.23 -14.33
N ALA A 210 -2.08 -22.85 -13.28
CA ALA A 210 -0.65 -23.05 -13.13
C ALA A 210 -0.16 -24.20 -14.01
N PRO A 211 1.07 -24.14 -14.57
CA PRO A 211 1.62 -25.19 -15.43
C PRO A 211 1.69 -26.60 -14.81
N ASN A 212 1.64 -26.71 -13.48
CA ASN A 212 1.62 -27.97 -12.77
C ASN A 212 0.20 -28.52 -12.51
N GLY A 213 -0.84 -27.88 -13.07
CA GLY A 213 -2.25 -28.24 -12.90
C GLY A 213 -2.79 -28.01 -11.48
N GLN A 214 -2.02 -27.34 -10.59
CA GLN A 214 -2.46 -27.06 -9.23
C GLN A 214 -3.11 -25.68 -9.15
N ALA A 215 -4.16 -25.58 -8.31
CA ALA A 215 -4.74 -24.30 -7.96
C ALA A 215 -3.85 -23.55 -6.96
N TYR A 216 -3.68 -22.25 -7.22
CA TYR A 216 -3.04 -21.27 -6.36
C TYR A 216 -3.98 -20.09 -6.16
N ARG A 217 -3.80 -19.35 -5.06
CA ARG A 217 -4.67 -18.20 -4.75
C ARG A 217 -4.31 -16.98 -5.56
N VAL A 218 -3.02 -16.77 -5.77
CA VAL A 218 -2.52 -15.59 -6.48
C VAL A 218 -1.53 -15.99 -7.58
N SER A 219 -1.43 -15.14 -8.60
CA SER A 219 -0.41 -15.24 -9.63
C SER A 219 0.16 -13.86 -9.97
N TYR A 220 1.41 -13.86 -10.40
CA TYR A 220 2.15 -12.70 -10.85
C TYR A 220 2.55 -12.90 -12.30
N ARG A 221 2.43 -11.86 -13.11
CA ARG A 221 2.96 -11.86 -14.48
C ARG A 221 3.67 -10.55 -14.79
N TYR A 222 4.87 -10.65 -15.36
CA TYR A 222 5.64 -9.52 -15.85
C TYR A 222 6.04 -9.81 -17.29
N ALA A 223 5.61 -8.97 -18.23
CA ALA A 223 5.93 -9.14 -19.63
C ALA A 223 6.34 -7.84 -20.28
N LEU A 224 7.12 -7.94 -21.36
CA LEU A 224 7.32 -6.83 -22.27
C LEU A 224 6.11 -6.75 -23.22
N ALA A 225 5.45 -5.60 -23.24
CA ALA A 225 4.27 -5.36 -24.05
C ALA A 225 4.45 -4.13 -24.94
N PRO A 226 3.83 -4.08 -26.13
CA PRO A 226 3.83 -2.87 -26.94
C PRO A 226 3.33 -1.66 -26.16
N ARG A 227 4.02 -0.53 -26.30
CA ARG A 227 3.63 0.73 -25.68
C ARG A 227 2.20 1.15 -26.04
N SER A 228 1.78 0.87 -27.27
CA SER A 228 0.44 1.13 -27.81
C SER A 228 -0.64 0.20 -27.28
N ALA A 229 -0.28 -0.92 -26.65
CA ALA A 229 -1.24 -1.81 -26.02
C ALA A 229 -1.95 -1.11 -24.85
N GLY A 230 -3.20 -1.49 -24.59
CA GLY A 230 -3.97 -1.03 -23.43
C GLY A 230 -3.89 -2.00 -22.26
N PHE A 231 -4.82 -1.84 -21.31
CA PHE A 231 -5.08 -2.83 -20.28
C PHE A 231 -5.71 -4.09 -20.87
N THR A 232 -5.39 -5.26 -20.31
CA THR A 232 -5.84 -6.57 -20.81
C THR A 232 -7.21 -6.94 -20.26
N HIS A 233 -7.41 -6.77 -18.94
CA HIS A 233 -8.62 -7.18 -18.22
C HIS A 233 -9.69 -6.09 -18.11
N TRP A 234 -9.35 -4.86 -18.50
CA TRP A 234 -10.20 -3.70 -18.29
C TRP A 234 -10.60 -2.99 -19.59
N GLU A 235 -11.89 -2.67 -19.68
CA GLU A 235 -12.46 -1.74 -20.65
C GLU A 235 -12.41 -0.33 -20.06
N GLN A 236 -11.81 0.60 -20.81
CA GLN A 236 -11.76 2.00 -20.44
C GLN A 236 -13.12 2.64 -20.74
N GLY A 237 -13.75 3.17 -19.71
CA GLY A 237 -14.97 3.96 -19.79
C GLY A 237 -14.67 5.44 -20.06
N ARG A 238 -15.47 6.32 -19.46
CA ARG A 238 -15.30 7.77 -19.62
C ARG A 238 -14.00 8.27 -18.97
N THR A 239 -13.46 9.36 -19.51
CA THR A 239 -12.43 10.14 -18.83
C THR A 239 -13.06 10.91 -17.68
N VAL A 240 -12.53 10.69 -16.47
CA VAL A 240 -12.95 11.38 -15.24
C VAL A 240 -12.18 12.68 -15.08
N ALA A 241 -10.89 12.67 -15.41
CA ALA A 241 -10.05 13.86 -15.39
C ALA A 241 -8.98 13.77 -16.47
N SER A 242 -8.57 14.92 -17.00
CA SER A 242 -7.41 15.00 -17.89
C SER A 242 -6.58 16.23 -17.53
N PHE A 243 -5.27 16.13 -17.72
CA PHE A 243 -4.35 17.23 -17.51
C PHE A 243 -3.26 17.20 -18.60
N GLY A 244 -3.02 18.39 -19.17
CA GLY A 244 -1.93 18.59 -20.11
C GLY A 244 -0.56 18.58 -19.42
N TRP A 245 0.49 18.84 -20.20
CA TRP A 245 1.85 18.93 -19.69
C TRP A 245 1.95 19.95 -18.55
N THR A 246 2.27 19.41 -17.37
CA THR A 246 2.38 20.12 -16.10
C THR A 246 3.79 19.95 -15.57
N GLU A 247 4.49 21.07 -15.40
CA GLU A 247 5.84 21.11 -14.84
C GLU A 247 5.82 20.77 -13.34
N LEU A 248 6.65 19.81 -12.96
CA LEU A 248 6.89 19.40 -11.57
C LEU A 248 8.20 19.97 -11.02
N GLY A 249 9.09 20.44 -11.90
CA GLY A 249 10.43 20.91 -11.54
C GLY A 249 11.36 19.75 -11.18
N GLU A 250 12.34 19.99 -10.31
CA GLU A 250 13.23 18.96 -9.82
C GLU A 250 12.60 18.17 -8.66
N PHE A 251 12.75 16.85 -8.67
CA PHE A 251 12.38 16.02 -7.53
C PHE A 251 13.42 16.20 -6.42
N ARG A 252 12.98 16.81 -5.31
CA ARG A 252 13.71 16.72 -4.04
C ARG A 252 13.25 15.43 -3.38
N ARG A 253 14.17 14.50 -3.08
CA ARG A 253 13.87 13.11 -2.61
C ARG A 253 12.72 13.07 -1.57
N GLU A 254 11.91 12.00 -1.62
CA GLU A 254 10.79 11.66 -0.72
C GLU A 254 9.52 12.53 -0.80
N LYS A 255 9.43 13.47 -1.76
CA LYS A 255 8.32 14.47 -1.82
C LYS A 255 7.47 14.41 -3.09
N ILE A 256 7.59 13.34 -3.87
CA ILE A 256 6.96 13.22 -5.19
C ILE A 256 5.43 13.39 -5.13
N PRO A 257 4.68 12.69 -4.24
CA PRO A 257 3.22 12.86 -4.18
C PRO A 257 2.80 14.31 -3.93
N ALA A 258 3.48 14.99 -3.01
CA ALA A 258 3.16 16.35 -2.62
C ALA A 258 3.42 17.35 -3.77
N GLN A 259 4.52 17.17 -4.50
CA GLN A 259 4.87 18.02 -5.64
C GLN A 259 3.88 17.84 -6.80
N VAL A 260 3.55 16.59 -7.13
CA VAL A 260 2.55 16.25 -8.16
C VAL A 260 1.19 16.80 -7.79
N TRP A 261 0.75 16.55 -6.55
CA TRP A 261 -0.51 17.05 -6.01
C TRP A 261 -0.63 18.57 -6.18
N LEU A 262 0.35 19.34 -5.70
CA LEU A 262 0.30 20.80 -5.74
C LEU A 262 0.29 21.33 -7.18
N ALA A 263 1.14 20.77 -8.05
CA ALA A 263 1.26 21.18 -9.44
C ALA A 263 -0.06 20.99 -10.20
N LEU A 264 -0.70 19.83 -10.02
CA LEU A 264 -2.01 19.56 -10.61
C LEU A 264 -3.11 20.39 -9.94
N ALA A 265 -3.12 20.48 -8.61
CA ALA A 265 -4.15 21.20 -7.85
C ALA A 265 -4.29 22.67 -8.28
N ARG A 266 -3.16 23.33 -8.58
CA ARG A 266 -3.08 24.71 -9.10
C ARG A 266 -3.56 24.87 -10.55
N ARG A 267 -3.49 23.81 -11.36
CA ARG A 267 -3.84 23.84 -12.80
C ARG A 267 -5.31 23.55 -13.06
N ARG A 268 -6.02 22.97 -12.09
CA ARG A 268 -7.46 22.65 -12.22
C ARG A 268 -8.25 23.94 -12.45
N SER A 269 -9.00 24.00 -13.53
CA SER A 269 -9.81 25.15 -13.93
C SER A 269 -11.00 24.71 -14.78
N GLY A 270 -12.02 25.56 -14.91
CA GLY A 270 -13.25 25.21 -15.62
C GLY A 270 -14.25 24.44 -14.77
N GLN A 271 -15.14 23.70 -15.43
CA GLN A 271 -16.14 22.86 -14.78
C GLN A 271 -15.60 21.44 -14.59
N PRO A 272 -15.70 20.87 -13.37
CA PRO A 272 -15.32 19.48 -13.11
C PRO A 272 -16.31 18.51 -13.79
N GLU A 273 -15.80 17.36 -14.20
CA GLU A 273 -16.64 16.22 -14.55
C GLU A 273 -17.43 15.68 -13.34
N PRO A 274 -18.49 14.89 -13.54
CA PRO A 274 -19.15 14.19 -12.44
C PRO A 274 -18.17 13.25 -11.73
N ALA A 275 -18.19 13.29 -10.39
CA ALA A 275 -17.40 12.38 -9.56
C ALA A 275 -17.77 10.91 -9.82
N LEU A 276 -16.80 10.01 -9.63
CA LEU A 276 -17.06 8.57 -9.65
C LEU A 276 -17.95 8.17 -8.49
N ALA A 277 -18.81 7.18 -8.74
CA ALA A 277 -19.53 6.53 -7.66
C ALA A 277 -18.54 5.79 -6.74
N ALA A 278 -18.80 5.79 -5.44
CA ALA A 278 -17.96 5.08 -4.49
C ALA A 278 -17.87 3.59 -4.86
N GLY A 279 -16.66 3.04 -4.86
CA GLY A 279 -16.43 1.64 -5.26
C GLY A 279 -16.23 1.40 -6.75
N THR A 280 -16.22 2.46 -7.58
CA THR A 280 -15.96 2.31 -9.02
C THR A 280 -14.46 2.19 -9.28
N SER A 281 -14.05 1.12 -9.97
CA SER A 281 -12.66 0.94 -10.43
C SER A 281 -12.26 2.03 -11.42
N PHE A 282 -11.03 2.49 -11.33
CA PHE A 282 -10.46 3.48 -12.25
C PHE A 282 -9.00 3.17 -12.58
N ALA A 283 -8.49 3.80 -13.64
CA ALA A 283 -7.08 3.78 -13.99
C ALA A 283 -6.47 5.17 -14.02
N VAL A 284 -5.20 5.24 -13.65
CA VAL A 284 -4.37 6.44 -13.78
C VAL A 284 -3.35 6.23 -14.92
N LYS A 285 -3.45 7.04 -15.97
CA LYS A 285 -2.59 6.93 -17.15
C LYS A 285 -1.75 8.20 -17.29
N VAL A 286 -0.44 8.07 -17.11
CA VAL A 286 0.48 9.20 -17.05
C VAL A 286 1.62 9.02 -18.02
N GLN A 287 1.95 10.09 -18.73
CA GLN A 287 3.23 10.24 -19.40
C GLN A 287 4.12 11.15 -18.58
N ILE A 288 5.38 10.75 -18.44
CA ILE A 288 6.40 11.54 -17.76
C ILE A 288 7.52 11.92 -18.72
N ARG A 289 7.89 13.19 -18.68
CA ARG A 289 9.02 13.73 -19.43
C ARG A 289 10.20 13.97 -18.47
N PRO A 290 11.38 13.39 -18.73
CA PRO A 290 12.56 13.64 -17.93
C PRO A 290 13.21 14.99 -18.24
N PRO A 291 13.89 15.59 -17.24
CA PRO A 291 14.61 16.87 -17.41
C PRO A 291 15.84 16.74 -18.32
N HIS A 292 16.45 15.55 -18.43
CA HIS A 292 17.61 15.30 -19.27
C HIS A 292 17.49 13.96 -19.99
N LEU A 293 18.17 13.82 -21.12
CA LEU A 293 18.18 12.56 -21.91
C LEU A 293 18.65 11.35 -21.09
N ASN A 294 19.60 11.56 -20.17
CA ASN A 294 20.20 10.53 -19.34
C ASN A 294 19.58 10.43 -17.93
N SER A 295 18.42 11.07 -17.71
CA SER A 295 17.72 10.90 -16.43
C SER A 295 17.36 9.42 -16.21
N PRO A 296 17.38 8.94 -14.95
CA PRO A 296 16.95 7.58 -14.65
C PRO A 296 15.52 7.34 -15.16
N GLY A 297 15.30 6.15 -15.73
CA GLY A 297 13.95 5.72 -16.11
C GLY A 297 13.03 5.53 -14.90
N PRO A 298 11.74 5.25 -15.13
CA PRO A 298 10.78 4.95 -14.08
C PRO A 298 11.27 3.84 -13.15
N ASN A 299 11.09 4.07 -11.85
CA ASN A 299 11.30 3.07 -10.82
C ASN A 299 10.05 2.98 -9.95
N THR A 300 10.02 1.98 -9.08
CA THR A 300 8.90 1.70 -8.16
C THR A 300 8.48 2.93 -7.35
N GLU A 301 9.42 3.66 -6.76
CA GLU A 301 9.15 4.87 -5.95
C GLU A 301 8.56 6.02 -6.78
N LEU A 302 9.03 6.19 -8.03
CA LEU A 302 8.53 7.22 -8.93
C LEU A 302 7.12 6.90 -9.42
N VAL A 303 6.85 5.63 -9.75
CA VAL A 303 5.51 5.16 -10.11
C VAL A 303 4.56 5.45 -8.95
N LYS A 304 4.85 4.92 -7.75
CA LYS A 304 3.99 5.14 -6.59
C LYS A 304 3.80 6.62 -6.28
N GLY A 305 4.90 7.37 -6.24
CA GLY A 305 4.86 8.81 -5.94
C GLY A 305 3.98 9.62 -6.90
N ILE A 306 4.00 9.29 -8.19
CA ILE A 306 3.18 9.98 -9.20
C ILE A 306 1.72 9.55 -9.10
N ILE A 307 1.45 8.25 -8.98
CA ILE A 307 0.09 7.73 -8.88
C ILE A 307 -0.59 8.30 -7.62
N ASP A 308 0.05 8.20 -6.45
CA ASP A 308 -0.44 8.75 -5.19
C ASP A 308 -0.73 10.26 -5.32
N GLY A 309 0.18 11.01 -5.96
CA GLY A 309 0.02 12.45 -6.17
C GLY A 309 -1.10 12.83 -7.12
N VAL A 310 -1.28 12.07 -8.21
CA VAL A 310 -2.38 12.26 -9.17
C VAL A 310 -3.71 11.94 -8.50
N VAL A 311 -3.84 10.79 -7.82
CA VAL A 311 -5.08 10.43 -7.11
C VAL A 311 -5.41 11.48 -6.06
N SER A 312 -4.42 11.89 -5.27
CA SER A 312 -4.58 12.94 -4.27
C SER A 312 -5.04 14.27 -4.87
N ALA A 313 -4.60 14.62 -6.09
CA ALA A 313 -5.02 15.85 -6.77
C ALA A 313 -6.50 15.83 -7.20
N PHE A 314 -7.16 14.67 -7.16
CA PHE A 314 -8.58 14.52 -7.48
C PHE A 314 -9.40 13.95 -6.32
N GLN A 315 -8.86 14.04 -5.10
CA GLN A 315 -9.56 13.80 -3.84
C GLN A 315 -9.56 15.08 -2.98
N ALA A 316 -10.54 15.18 -2.08
CA ALA A 316 -10.57 16.26 -1.09
C ALA A 316 -10.29 15.73 0.32
N HIS A 317 -9.52 16.50 1.07
CA HIS A 317 -9.35 16.33 2.51
C HIS A 317 -10.57 16.89 3.24
N THR A 318 -11.09 16.21 4.27
CA THR A 318 -12.25 16.73 5.03
C THR A 318 -11.98 17.00 6.50
N ASP A 319 -10.87 16.54 7.08
CA ASP A 319 -10.51 16.83 8.46
C ASP A 319 -9.97 18.27 8.62
N THR A 320 -10.86 19.19 8.98
CA THR A 320 -10.53 20.58 9.25
C THR A 320 -9.88 20.81 10.62
N SER A 321 -9.80 19.78 11.48
CA SER A 321 -9.20 19.92 12.82
C SER A 321 -7.67 19.94 12.79
N THR A 322 -7.08 19.37 11.74
CA THR A 322 -5.62 19.25 11.57
C THR A 322 -5.11 19.85 10.27
N SER A 323 -5.99 20.36 9.40
CA SER A 323 -5.66 20.87 8.06
C SER A 323 -4.63 21.99 8.07
N GLY A 324 -4.71 22.94 9.01
CA GLY A 324 -3.75 24.03 9.13
C GLY A 324 -2.33 23.55 9.46
N GLU A 325 -2.18 22.60 10.39
CA GLU A 325 -0.87 22.01 10.73
C GLU A 325 -0.34 21.14 9.59
N VAL A 326 -1.21 20.36 8.93
CA VAL A 326 -0.86 19.60 7.73
C VAL A 326 -0.31 20.54 6.65
N ALA A 327 -1.00 21.65 6.40
CA ALA A 327 -0.61 22.63 5.40
C ALA A 327 0.70 23.33 5.76
N ALA A 328 0.90 23.69 7.03
CA ALA A 328 2.14 24.29 7.51
C ALA A 328 3.35 23.35 7.31
N ARG A 329 3.19 22.04 7.52
CA ARG A 329 4.26 21.06 7.27
C ARG A 329 4.53 20.84 5.79
N LEU A 330 3.49 20.80 4.96
CA LEU A 330 3.63 20.72 3.51
C LEU A 330 4.35 21.95 2.95
N ALA A 331 4.06 23.15 3.46
CA ALA A 331 4.70 24.39 3.04
C ALA A 331 6.22 24.44 3.31
N LYS A 332 6.72 23.68 4.30
CA LYS A 332 8.17 23.52 4.51
C LYS A 332 8.85 22.79 3.34
N ALA A 333 8.08 22.04 2.56
CA ALA A 333 8.57 21.18 1.49
C ALA A 333 8.16 21.65 0.10
N LEU A 334 7.11 22.46 -0.01
CA LEU A 334 6.51 22.89 -1.26
C LEU A 334 6.62 24.41 -1.46
N PRO A 335 6.72 24.90 -2.71
CA PRO A 335 6.75 26.33 -3.01
C PRO A 335 5.32 26.91 -3.00
N ALA A 336 4.67 26.90 -1.84
CA ALA A 336 3.31 27.37 -1.63
C ALA A 336 3.12 27.85 -0.18
N ASP A 337 2.26 28.85 0.01
CA ASP A 337 1.90 29.32 1.35
C ASP A 337 0.97 28.30 2.04
N PRO A 338 1.05 28.14 3.38
CA PRO A 338 0.18 27.22 4.12
C PRO A 338 -1.31 27.47 3.86
N ALA A 339 -1.74 28.73 3.77
CA ALA A 339 -3.14 29.07 3.49
C ALA A 339 -3.60 28.61 2.10
N GLU A 340 -2.72 28.70 1.11
CA GLU A 340 -2.98 28.18 -0.24
C GLU A 340 -3.11 26.65 -0.21
N ILE A 341 -2.16 25.97 0.46
CA ILE A 341 -2.16 24.52 0.58
C ILE A 341 -3.44 24.02 1.27
N GLU A 342 -3.83 24.66 2.38
CA GLU A 342 -5.04 24.30 3.10
C GLU A 342 -6.29 24.48 2.23
N ALA A 343 -6.41 25.62 1.53
CA ALA A 343 -7.52 25.87 0.62
C ALA A 343 -7.59 24.81 -0.50
N LEU A 344 -6.44 24.46 -1.10
CA LEU A 344 -6.37 23.45 -2.15
C LEU A 344 -6.68 22.03 -1.65
N LEU A 345 -6.30 21.69 -0.41
CA LEU A 345 -6.59 20.39 0.21
C LEU A 345 -8.08 20.22 0.50
N LEU A 346 -8.74 21.29 0.97
CA LEU A 346 -10.15 21.27 1.35
C LEU A 346 -11.11 21.48 0.16
N GLU A 347 -10.59 21.81 -1.02
CA GLU A 347 -11.39 22.11 -2.21
C GLU A 347 -12.13 20.87 -2.74
N ARG A 348 -13.47 20.87 -2.59
CA ARG A 348 -14.33 19.72 -2.91
C ARG A 348 -14.81 19.68 -4.35
N ARG A 349 -14.80 20.79 -5.09
CA ARG A 349 -15.25 20.83 -6.49
C ARG A 349 -14.48 19.86 -7.38
N TRP A 350 -13.24 19.56 -7.02
CA TRP A 350 -12.33 18.69 -7.76
C TRP A 350 -12.17 17.30 -7.15
N ALA A 351 -13.01 16.93 -6.17
CA ALA A 351 -13.01 15.63 -5.51
C ALA A 351 -13.66 14.54 -6.39
N LEU A 352 -13.15 14.37 -7.61
CA LEU A 352 -13.70 13.47 -8.62
C LEU A 352 -13.58 11.99 -8.23
N LEU A 353 -12.61 11.67 -7.39
CA LEU A 353 -12.40 10.35 -6.79
C LEU A 353 -12.94 10.27 -5.35
N GLY A 354 -13.81 11.22 -4.98
CA GLY A 354 -14.41 11.31 -3.65
C GLY A 354 -13.57 12.09 -2.65
N ALA A 355 -14.08 12.13 -1.41
CA ALA A 355 -13.44 12.82 -0.31
C ALA A 355 -12.95 11.82 0.74
N ALA A 356 -11.78 12.08 1.30
CA ALA A 356 -11.17 11.27 2.35
C ALA A 356 -11.19 12.05 3.66
N GLN A 357 -11.50 11.37 4.77
CA GLN A 357 -11.44 11.99 6.09
C GLN A 357 -10.07 12.64 6.32
N ARG A 358 -9.00 11.89 6.01
CA ARG A 358 -7.63 12.38 6.02
C ARG A 358 -6.92 11.86 4.77
N LEU A 359 -6.78 12.74 3.79
CA LEU A 359 -5.92 12.50 2.63
C LEU A 359 -4.44 12.54 3.02
N VAL A 360 -4.12 13.34 4.04
CA VAL A 360 -2.77 13.58 4.54
C VAL A 360 -2.78 13.48 6.07
N PHE A 361 -1.90 12.65 6.61
CA PHE A 361 -1.76 12.43 8.05
C PHE A 361 -0.53 13.15 8.59
N LEU A 362 -0.62 13.67 9.81
CA LEU A 362 0.55 14.12 10.57
C LEU A 362 1.38 12.90 11.00
N ARG A 363 2.69 12.90 10.74
CA ARG A 363 3.60 11.81 11.11
C ARG A 363 4.94 12.37 11.56
N GLY A 364 5.24 12.27 12.86
CA GLY A 364 6.44 12.88 13.44
C GLY A 364 6.46 14.38 13.16
N ASP A 365 7.53 14.89 12.53
CA ASP A 365 7.66 16.28 12.04
C ASP A 365 7.23 16.47 10.58
N ALA A 366 6.82 15.38 9.91
CA ALA A 366 6.44 15.34 8.51
C ALA A 366 4.94 15.05 8.34
N VAL A 367 4.57 14.73 7.11
CA VAL A 367 3.24 14.25 6.73
C VAL A 367 3.34 12.94 5.96
N GLN A 368 2.26 12.18 5.95
CA GLN A 368 2.10 10.97 5.14
C GLN A 368 0.88 11.11 4.26
N TRP A 369 1.06 10.92 2.95
CA TRP A 369 -0.05 10.83 2.00
C TRP A 369 -0.70 9.45 2.12
N ASN A 370 -2.02 9.43 2.06
CA ASN A 370 -2.82 8.21 2.12
C ASN A 370 -4.08 8.41 1.26
N PRO A 371 -3.92 8.53 -0.07
CA PRO A 371 -5.04 8.54 -0.98
C PRO A 371 -5.96 7.32 -0.77
N ALA A 372 -7.21 7.43 -1.19
CA ALA A 372 -8.10 6.27 -1.29
C ALA A 372 -8.02 5.71 -2.72
N ASP A 373 -6.85 5.20 -3.07
CA ASP A 373 -6.48 4.54 -4.32
C ASP A 373 -6.73 3.03 -4.30
N ASP A 374 -7.40 2.52 -3.28
CA ASP A 374 -7.92 1.15 -3.19
C ASP A 374 -8.78 0.71 -4.39
N TRP A 375 -9.24 1.65 -5.23
CA TRP A 375 -10.01 1.39 -6.45
C TRP A 375 -9.24 1.70 -7.75
N CYS A 376 -7.95 2.04 -7.63
CA CYS A 376 -7.01 2.15 -8.74
C CYS A 376 -6.55 0.73 -9.13
N ASP A 377 -7.37 0.05 -9.93
CA ASP A 377 -7.11 -1.35 -10.32
C ASP A 377 -6.19 -1.47 -11.55
N ALA A 378 -5.84 -0.35 -12.18
CA ALA A 378 -4.82 -0.31 -13.22
C ALA A 378 -4.11 1.04 -13.30
N GLY A 379 -2.90 1.07 -13.83
CA GLY A 379 -2.17 2.31 -14.04
C GLY A 379 -1.02 2.16 -15.01
N GLU A 380 -0.56 3.29 -15.53
CA GLU A 380 0.66 3.34 -16.33
C GLU A 380 1.41 4.65 -16.13
N LEU A 381 2.74 4.54 -16.06
CA LEU A 381 3.67 5.64 -16.13
C LEU A 381 4.62 5.40 -17.31
N LEU A 382 4.39 6.11 -18.41
CA LEU A 382 5.12 5.95 -19.65
C LEU A 382 6.13 7.08 -19.85
N VAL A 383 7.36 6.76 -20.24
CA VAL A 383 8.36 7.78 -20.55
C VAL A 383 8.02 8.44 -21.88
N ALA A 384 7.86 9.75 -21.90
CA ALA A 384 7.71 10.53 -23.12
C ALA A 384 9.09 10.97 -23.65
N PRO A 385 9.21 11.25 -24.96
CA PRO A 385 10.41 11.87 -25.50
C PRO A 385 10.79 13.14 -24.74
N HIS A 386 12.09 13.32 -24.52
CA HIS A 386 12.63 14.53 -23.92
C HIS A 386 12.28 15.76 -24.79
N ALA A 387 11.94 16.88 -24.15
CA ALA A 387 11.72 18.15 -24.84
C ALA A 387 12.92 19.08 -24.57
N PRO A 388 13.54 19.67 -25.61
CA PRO A 388 14.79 20.44 -25.47
C PRO A 388 14.69 21.67 -24.56
N THR A 389 13.48 22.17 -24.30
CA THR A 389 13.25 23.46 -23.65
C THR A 389 12.92 23.36 -22.16
N GLY A 390 12.80 22.14 -21.60
CA GLY A 390 12.44 21.92 -20.20
C GLY A 390 13.63 21.47 -19.36
N THR A 391 13.86 22.13 -18.22
CA THR A 391 14.91 21.75 -17.25
C THR A 391 14.38 20.90 -16.10
N GLY A 392 13.06 20.69 -16.00
CA GLY A 392 12.40 19.95 -14.93
C GLY A 392 11.64 18.71 -15.42
N TRP A 393 11.20 17.90 -14.47
CA TRP A 393 10.23 16.84 -14.74
C TRP A 393 8.88 17.45 -15.11
N ALA A 394 8.18 16.83 -16.05
CA ALA A 394 6.81 17.21 -16.39
C ALA A 394 5.94 15.95 -16.59
N ILE A 395 4.65 16.08 -16.30
CA ILE A 395 3.68 15.00 -16.52
C ILE A 395 2.49 15.49 -17.33
N SER A 396 1.88 14.59 -18.08
CA SER A 396 0.55 14.76 -18.66
C SER A 396 -0.21 13.45 -18.53
N GLY A 397 -1.54 13.48 -18.53
CA GLY A 397 -2.26 12.25 -18.27
C GLY A 397 -3.75 12.42 -18.07
N GLN A 398 -4.36 11.32 -17.66
CA GLN A 398 -5.78 11.22 -17.43
C GLN A 398 -6.11 10.16 -16.38
N ILE A 399 -7.28 10.32 -15.79
CA ILE A 399 -7.94 9.31 -14.97
C ILE A 399 -9.17 8.84 -15.76
N VAL A 400 -9.31 7.53 -15.91
CA VAL A 400 -10.42 6.92 -16.65
C VAL A 400 -11.17 5.94 -15.78
N GLU A 401 -12.49 5.90 -15.93
CA GLU A 401 -13.33 4.87 -15.33
C GLU A 401 -13.00 3.51 -15.96
N LEU A 402 -13.05 2.43 -15.17
CA LEU A 402 -12.84 1.08 -15.66
C LEU A 402 -14.08 0.22 -15.46
N SER A 403 -14.32 -0.64 -16.45
CA SER A 403 -15.27 -1.75 -16.35
C SER A 403 -14.57 -3.05 -16.73
N ARG A 404 -15.04 -4.18 -16.20
CA ARG A 404 -14.43 -5.48 -16.50
C ARG A 404 -14.73 -5.87 -17.94
N ARG A 405 -13.74 -6.41 -18.65
CA ARG A 405 -13.99 -7.04 -19.95
C ARG A 405 -14.81 -8.31 -19.77
N PRO A 406 -15.96 -8.46 -20.48
CA PRO A 406 -16.86 -9.60 -20.29
C PRO A 406 -16.27 -10.98 -20.61
N ASN A 407 -15.09 -11.09 -21.23
CA ASN A 407 -14.47 -12.35 -21.63
C ASN A 407 -12.93 -12.26 -21.61
N ALA A 408 -12.34 -11.83 -20.50
CA ALA A 408 -10.96 -12.23 -20.23
C ALA A 408 -10.96 -13.70 -19.78
N LEU A 409 -11.36 -14.61 -20.66
CA LEU A 409 -11.13 -16.03 -20.46
C LEU A 409 -9.65 -16.18 -20.11
N ALA A 410 -9.36 -16.96 -19.07
CA ALA A 410 -8.02 -17.37 -18.69
C ALA A 410 -7.32 -17.93 -19.94
N THR A 411 -6.62 -17.07 -20.67
CA THR A 411 -5.77 -17.48 -21.77
C THR A 411 -4.66 -18.25 -21.09
N SER A 412 -4.60 -19.56 -21.31
CA SER A 412 -3.34 -20.28 -21.16
C SER A 412 -2.30 -19.45 -21.91
N PHE A 413 -1.19 -19.12 -21.26
CA PHE A 413 -0.20 -18.17 -21.77
C PHE A 413 0.61 -18.66 -22.98
N ASP A 414 0.07 -19.60 -23.76
CA ASP A 414 0.65 -20.07 -25.01
C ASP A 414 0.09 -19.28 -26.21
N ALA A 415 0.80 -18.21 -26.57
CA ALA A 415 0.99 -17.74 -27.95
C ALA A 415 2.17 -16.76 -28.03
#